data_AF-A0A6G1JA07-F1
#
_entry.id   AF-A0A6G1JA07-F1
#
_cell.length_a   1.000
_cell.length_b   1.000
_cell.length_c   1.000
_cell.angle_alpha   90.00
_cell.angle_beta   90.00
_cell.angle_gamma   90.00
#
_symmetry.space_group_name_H-M   'P 1'
#
loop_
_entity.id
_entity.type
_entity.pdbx_description
1 polymer ?
#
loop_
_entity_poly.entity_id
_entity_poly.type
_entity_poly.pdbx_seq_one_letter_code
_entity_poly.pdbx_strand_id
1 'polypeptide(L)'
;MSTSDRPNEMLNGLEEYLDAGPTGDYQRLRGATESLGEGESEDGLAVVQLLGTAVGKQHGWQNPFRENGILRHVLSSLDPARVPTAMIKQYLRVVGNCVADNDENRELVVEKLEKIVACLAEEELTATALAVLFNLFNDFEPAHIEAAKLRLDDSLASYLAAGKIPEQGVDYATELMHLTTEKLTPIQLEDSTSLHVFENILKVSLPYDEDHYQEYLTILVHYLQDPEFQQKIATADTMERLVDLMLDFEVRLSAEESQAVFRELATQADPNKIASEETDVILMVRLASSLAAISASDAFVRNLKLRSPLVKKIKSKLLSLATSPSTVCACVILGNLATSDQVCIDMVEDMGLHITLIEILSSRRELALLYAAAGFMRHLAFPEVNRSILGEAGLIETCSHLFTNKDPSVRGEAAAILCKLISNNFLNIEKVVYESIPEGIVPAQIAGIEAPVHPTILYHLVTQALAPSAPLPSTAMKNPMIELGRTIIAILRYLRQPKAEEDIDAVARHMFKTPAIARPLARLVRQRFYADARSEGLLGLGLMAQSHEGAICVVEEIKADHGLLEAIKEFAVEQKGGQESNATAGRDYQNAVVLLHGLATNGVGAMDASLKSSVESLQAELSRLMI
;
A
#
# COMPACT_ATOMS: atom_id res chain seq x y z
N MET A 1 -19.44 -61.69 -52.20
CA MET A 1 -18.75 -60.43 -51.87
C MET A 1 -19.31 -59.96 -50.56
N SER A 2 -18.49 -60.05 -49.52
CA SER A 2 -18.85 -59.86 -48.12
C SER A 2 -19.08 -58.37 -47.85
N THR A 3 -20.12 -58.05 -47.09
CA THR A 3 -20.43 -56.69 -46.60
C THR A 3 -19.43 -56.19 -45.54
N SER A 4 -18.39 -56.96 -45.21
CA SER A 4 -17.38 -56.63 -44.20
C SER A 4 -16.22 -55.74 -44.69
N ASP A 5 -16.00 -55.60 -46.01
CA ASP A 5 -14.76 -54.98 -46.53
C ASP A 5 -14.91 -53.50 -46.93
N ARG A 6 -16.16 -53.00 -47.04
CA ARG A 6 -16.45 -51.62 -47.47
C ARG A 6 -15.98 -50.52 -46.50
N PRO A 7 -16.08 -50.67 -45.17
CA PRO A 7 -15.62 -49.63 -44.24
C PRO A 7 -14.11 -49.38 -44.34
N ASN A 8 -13.32 -50.44 -44.49
CA ASN A 8 -11.86 -50.36 -44.61
C ASN A 8 -11.39 -49.72 -45.92
N GLU A 9 -12.06 -49.99 -47.05
CA GLU A 9 -11.72 -49.33 -48.33
C GLU A 9 -12.00 -47.82 -48.29
N MET A 10 -13.09 -47.40 -47.62
CA MET A 10 -13.45 -46.00 -47.47
C MET A 10 -12.45 -45.24 -46.59
N LEU A 11 -12.06 -45.83 -45.45
CA LEU A 11 -11.08 -45.24 -44.52
C LEU A 11 -9.69 -45.11 -45.17
N ASN A 12 -9.21 -46.16 -45.84
CA ASN A 12 -7.93 -46.11 -46.55
C ASN A 12 -7.93 -45.04 -47.65
N GLY A 13 -9.03 -44.92 -48.41
CA GLY A 13 -9.16 -43.89 -49.44
C GLY A 13 -9.23 -42.47 -48.88
N LEU A 14 -9.78 -42.28 -47.68
CA LEU A 14 -9.77 -40.99 -46.99
C LEU A 14 -8.36 -40.66 -46.45
N GLU A 15 -7.66 -41.63 -45.87
CA GLU A 15 -6.30 -41.45 -45.35
C GLU A 15 -5.33 -41.04 -46.47
N GLU A 16 -5.31 -41.75 -47.60
CA GLU A 16 -4.47 -41.40 -48.75
C GLU A 16 -4.75 -39.98 -49.27
N TYR A 17 -6.03 -39.59 -49.29
CA TYR A 17 -6.44 -38.25 -49.71
C TYR A 17 -5.96 -37.17 -48.74
N LEU A 18 -6.09 -37.41 -47.44
CA LEU A 18 -5.69 -36.47 -46.39
C LEU A 18 -4.15 -36.34 -46.31
N ASP A 19 -3.41 -37.42 -46.50
CA ASP A 19 -1.94 -37.41 -46.52
C ASP A 19 -1.39 -36.69 -47.77
N ALA A 20 -2.10 -36.71 -48.90
CA ALA A 20 -1.72 -35.98 -50.11
C ALA A 20 -1.81 -34.45 -49.97
N GLY A 21 -2.52 -33.95 -48.95
CA GLY A 21 -2.72 -32.52 -48.70
C GLY A 21 -3.85 -31.88 -49.52
N PRO A 22 -4.19 -30.61 -49.24
CA PRO A 22 -5.31 -29.92 -49.89
C PRO A 22 -5.02 -29.67 -51.37
N THR A 23 -5.84 -30.26 -52.25
CA THR A 23 -5.69 -30.21 -53.72
C THR A 23 -6.81 -29.46 -54.44
N GLY A 24 -7.72 -28.81 -53.70
CA GLY A 24 -8.84 -28.01 -54.24
C GLY A 24 -10.09 -28.81 -54.63
N ASP A 25 -10.02 -30.14 -54.76
CA ASP A 25 -11.19 -31.02 -54.85
C ASP A 25 -11.55 -31.56 -53.45
N TYR A 26 -12.64 -31.05 -52.88
CA TYR A 26 -13.08 -31.36 -51.51
C TYR A 26 -14.29 -32.31 -51.45
N GLN A 27 -14.62 -33.04 -52.53
CA GLN A 27 -15.76 -33.98 -52.50
C GLN A 27 -15.60 -35.07 -51.43
N ARG A 28 -14.38 -35.59 -51.23
CA ARG A 28 -14.10 -36.58 -50.18
C ARG A 28 -14.28 -36.02 -48.77
N LEU A 29 -13.96 -34.74 -48.55
CA LEU A 29 -14.24 -34.05 -47.27
C LEU A 29 -15.73 -33.90 -47.02
N ARG A 30 -16.52 -33.53 -48.04
CA ARG A 30 -17.98 -33.40 -47.90
C ARG A 30 -18.63 -34.76 -47.59
N GLY A 31 -18.20 -35.83 -48.26
CA GLY A 31 -18.64 -37.19 -47.95
C GLY A 31 -18.26 -37.64 -46.54
N ALA A 32 -17.08 -37.23 -46.04
CA ALA A 32 -16.70 -37.46 -44.65
C ALA A 32 -17.62 -36.69 -43.67
N THR A 33 -17.95 -35.42 -43.95
CA THR A 33 -18.91 -34.65 -43.14
C THR A 33 -20.30 -35.28 -43.09
N GLU A 34 -20.79 -35.81 -44.21
CA GLU A 34 -22.08 -36.54 -44.28
C GLU A 34 -22.03 -37.82 -43.44
N SER A 35 -20.92 -38.57 -43.50
CA SER A 35 -20.71 -39.80 -42.73
C SER A 35 -20.65 -39.55 -41.22
N LEU A 36 -20.17 -38.37 -40.79
CA LEU A 36 -20.20 -37.96 -39.38
C LEU A 36 -21.63 -37.67 -38.87
N GLY A 37 -22.58 -37.38 -39.76
CA GLY A 37 -23.98 -37.10 -39.41
C GLY A 37 -24.82 -38.32 -39.02
N GLU A 38 -24.36 -39.54 -39.33
CA GLU A 38 -25.17 -40.78 -39.20
C GLU A 38 -24.93 -41.58 -37.89
N GLY A 39 -24.12 -41.08 -36.95
CA GLY A 39 -24.09 -41.55 -35.56
C GLY A 39 -22.76 -42.14 -35.07
N GLU A 40 -22.71 -42.39 -33.75
CA GLU A 40 -21.58 -42.82 -32.90
C GLU A 40 -21.06 -44.24 -33.22
N SER A 41 -20.65 -44.49 -34.46
CA SER A 41 -20.06 -45.76 -34.88
C SER A 41 -18.53 -45.78 -34.69
N GLU A 42 -17.93 -46.97 -34.57
CA GLU A 42 -16.47 -47.14 -34.59
C GLU A 42 -15.83 -46.55 -35.87
N ASP A 43 -16.52 -46.66 -37.00
CA ASP A 43 -16.10 -46.06 -38.27
C ASP A 43 -16.04 -44.53 -38.20
N GLY A 44 -17.01 -43.90 -37.52
CA GLY A 44 -17.02 -42.46 -37.28
C GLY A 44 -15.81 -42.00 -36.46
N LEU A 45 -15.43 -42.76 -35.42
CA LEU A 45 -14.27 -42.44 -34.60
C LEU A 45 -12.97 -42.45 -35.41
N ALA A 46 -12.81 -43.47 -36.27
CA ALA A 46 -11.67 -43.59 -37.17
C ALA A 46 -11.60 -42.42 -38.17
N VAL A 47 -12.75 -42.00 -38.73
CA VAL A 47 -12.82 -40.82 -39.62
C VAL A 47 -12.34 -39.56 -38.91
N VAL A 48 -12.86 -39.25 -37.71
CA VAL A 48 -12.44 -38.04 -36.96
C VAL A 48 -10.96 -38.12 -36.58
N GLN A 49 -10.47 -39.31 -36.24
CA GLN A 49 -9.05 -39.52 -35.96
C GLN A 49 -8.20 -39.22 -37.20
N LEU A 50 -8.58 -39.67 -38.39
CA LEU A 50 -7.88 -39.33 -39.63
C LEU A 50 -7.89 -37.82 -39.89
N LEU A 51 -9.05 -37.17 -39.73
CA LEU A 51 -9.19 -35.72 -39.88
C LEU A 51 -8.28 -34.96 -38.93
N GLY A 52 -8.29 -35.30 -37.63
CA GLY A 52 -7.46 -34.64 -36.61
C GLY A 52 -5.96 -34.82 -36.86
N THR A 53 -5.56 -36.00 -37.33
CA THR A 53 -4.17 -36.29 -37.71
C THR A 53 -3.76 -35.47 -38.93
N ALA A 54 -4.63 -35.36 -39.94
CA ALA A 54 -4.35 -34.63 -41.16
C ALA A 54 -4.11 -33.14 -40.92
N VAL A 55 -5.04 -32.46 -40.22
CA VAL A 55 -4.91 -31.03 -39.92
C VAL A 55 -3.74 -30.74 -38.98
N GLY A 56 -3.40 -31.66 -38.08
CA GLY A 56 -2.22 -31.53 -37.21
C GLY A 56 -0.89 -31.71 -37.94
N LYS A 57 -0.84 -32.54 -38.99
CA LYS A 57 0.36 -32.71 -39.83
C LYS A 57 0.49 -31.58 -40.86
N GLN A 58 -0.61 -31.07 -41.39
CA GLN A 58 -0.63 -30.11 -42.49
C GLN A 58 -1.65 -28.99 -42.24
N HIS A 59 -1.17 -27.83 -41.80
CA HIS A 59 -1.99 -26.65 -41.54
C HIS A 59 -2.82 -26.18 -42.74
N GLY A 60 -2.45 -26.56 -43.97
CA GLY A 60 -3.23 -26.29 -45.18
C GLY A 60 -4.67 -26.84 -45.13
N TRP A 61 -4.97 -27.82 -44.27
CA TRP A 61 -6.32 -28.36 -44.09
C TRP A 61 -7.25 -27.49 -43.24
N GLN A 62 -6.73 -26.51 -42.50
CA GLN A 62 -7.52 -25.66 -41.58
C GLN A 62 -8.67 -24.93 -42.31
N ASN A 63 -8.37 -24.25 -43.43
CA ASN A 63 -9.39 -23.52 -44.19
C ASN A 63 -10.38 -24.46 -44.90
N PRO A 64 -9.95 -25.54 -45.60
CA PRO A 64 -10.86 -26.53 -46.15
C PRO A 64 -11.80 -27.15 -45.11
N PHE A 65 -11.33 -27.41 -43.89
CA PHE A 65 -12.15 -27.97 -42.82
C PHE A 65 -13.23 -26.99 -42.34
N ARG A 66 -12.90 -25.69 -42.27
CA ARG A 66 -13.88 -24.63 -42.00
C ARG A 66 -14.91 -24.53 -43.12
N GLU A 67 -14.44 -24.37 -44.36
CA GLU A 67 -15.28 -24.10 -45.54
C GLU A 67 -16.22 -25.27 -45.90
N ASN A 68 -15.80 -26.51 -45.66
CA ASN A 68 -16.60 -27.71 -45.92
C ASN A 68 -17.38 -28.22 -44.69
N GLY A 69 -17.47 -27.40 -43.64
CA GLY A 69 -18.37 -27.64 -42.50
C GLY A 69 -17.90 -28.69 -41.49
N ILE A 70 -16.69 -29.23 -41.61
CA ILE A 70 -16.13 -30.20 -40.66
C ILE A 70 -15.93 -29.55 -39.30
N LEU A 71 -15.29 -28.38 -39.25
CA LEU A 71 -15.06 -27.65 -38.00
C LEU A 71 -16.40 -27.32 -37.30
N ARG A 72 -17.40 -26.86 -38.07
CA ARG A 72 -18.74 -26.57 -37.55
C ARG A 72 -19.43 -27.83 -37.02
N HIS A 73 -19.30 -28.96 -37.72
CA HIS A 73 -19.86 -30.22 -37.30
C HIS A 73 -19.26 -30.66 -35.97
N VAL A 74 -17.92 -30.75 -35.86
CA VAL A 74 -17.27 -31.22 -34.62
C VAL A 74 -17.59 -30.31 -33.43
N LEU A 75 -17.61 -28.98 -33.62
CA LEU A 75 -18.03 -28.02 -32.58
C LEU A 75 -19.50 -28.20 -32.17
N SER A 76 -20.37 -28.48 -33.13
CA SER A 76 -21.79 -28.71 -32.85
C SER A 76 -22.00 -30.02 -32.08
N SER A 77 -21.14 -31.00 -32.31
CA SER A 77 -21.18 -32.34 -31.71
C SER A 77 -20.37 -32.47 -30.41
N LEU A 78 -19.70 -31.41 -29.93
CA LEU A 78 -19.07 -31.39 -28.61
C LEU A 78 -20.15 -31.36 -27.50
N ASP A 79 -20.49 -32.53 -26.98
CA ASP A 79 -21.39 -32.73 -25.85
C ASP A 79 -20.88 -33.88 -24.96
N PRO A 80 -20.08 -33.60 -23.91
CA PRO A 80 -19.50 -34.62 -23.05
C PRO A 80 -20.56 -35.43 -22.28
N ALA A 81 -21.80 -34.94 -22.17
CA ALA A 81 -22.87 -35.67 -21.49
C ALA A 81 -23.53 -36.74 -22.37
N ARG A 82 -23.33 -36.69 -23.70
CA ARG A 82 -24.00 -37.58 -24.66
C ARG A 82 -23.04 -38.41 -25.49
N VAL A 83 -21.89 -37.86 -25.83
CA VAL A 83 -20.95 -38.46 -26.76
C VAL A 83 -19.83 -39.16 -25.99
N PRO A 84 -19.39 -40.36 -26.41
CA PRO A 84 -18.29 -41.07 -25.75
C PRO A 84 -17.00 -40.24 -25.66
N THR A 85 -16.31 -40.31 -24.52
CA THR A 85 -15.08 -39.57 -24.22
C THR A 85 -14.02 -39.69 -25.32
N ALA A 86 -13.83 -40.90 -25.87
CA ALA A 86 -12.87 -41.14 -26.95
C ALA A 86 -13.18 -40.32 -28.21
N MET A 87 -14.47 -40.14 -28.55
CA MET A 87 -14.91 -39.33 -29.68
C MET A 87 -14.75 -37.84 -29.39
N ILE A 88 -15.16 -37.37 -28.22
CA ILE A 88 -14.96 -35.96 -27.81
C ILE A 88 -13.49 -35.59 -27.86
N LYS A 89 -12.59 -36.48 -27.40
CA LYS A 89 -11.15 -36.27 -27.48
C LYS A 89 -10.67 -36.05 -28.92
N GLN A 90 -11.22 -36.79 -29.90
CA GLN A 90 -10.90 -36.57 -31.31
C GLN A 90 -11.51 -35.28 -31.87
N TYR A 91 -12.73 -34.92 -31.48
CA TYR A 91 -13.32 -33.62 -31.83
C TYR A 91 -12.47 -32.46 -31.30
N LEU A 92 -12.09 -32.49 -30.02
CA LEU A 92 -11.19 -31.51 -29.42
C LEU A 92 -9.86 -31.43 -30.18
N ARG A 93 -9.28 -32.57 -30.58
CA ARG A 93 -8.04 -32.60 -31.37
C ARG A 93 -8.20 -31.93 -32.73
N VAL A 94 -9.31 -32.17 -33.44
CA VAL A 94 -9.63 -31.47 -34.70
C VAL A 94 -9.74 -29.96 -34.44
N VAL A 95 -10.50 -29.55 -33.41
CA VAL A 95 -10.69 -28.13 -33.06
C VAL A 95 -9.34 -27.47 -32.74
N GLY A 96 -8.55 -28.04 -31.83
CA GLY A 96 -7.25 -27.50 -31.41
C GLY A 96 -6.27 -27.30 -32.56
N ASN A 97 -6.21 -28.25 -33.48
CA ASN A 97 -5.35 -28.15 -34.67
C ASN A 97 -5.91 -27.16 -35.71
N CYS A 98 -7.23 -27.00 -35.80
CA CYS A 98 -7.87 -26.02 -36.66
C CYS A 98 -7.64 -24.58 -36.21
N VAL A 99 -7.55 -24.32 -34.90
CA VAL A 99 -7.39 -22.96 -34.34
C VAL A 99 -5.94 -22.53 -34.16
N ALA A 100 -4.99 -23.46 -34.22
CA ALA A 100 -3.57 -23.14 -34.12
C ALA A 100 -3.17 -22.13 -35.21
N ASP A 101 -2.75 -20.94 -34.78
CA ASP A 101 -2.32 -19.82 -35.63
C ASP A 101 -3.33 -19.41 -36.73
N ASN A 102 -4.64 -19.53 -36.47
CA ASN A 102 -5.69 -19.25 -37.45
C ASN A 102 -6.88 -18.49 -36.84
N ASP A 103 -6.81 -17.15 -36.87
CA ASP A 103 -7.81 -16.26 -36.24
C ASP A 103 -9.22 -16.40 -36.81
N GLU A 104 -9.35 -16.66 -38.12
CA GLU A 104 -10.66 -16.88 -38.76
C GLU A 104 -11.35 -18.16 -38.22
N ASN A 105 -10.57 -19.20 -37.93
CA ASN A 105 -11.08 -20.40 -37.27
C ASN A 105 -11.33 -20.16 -35.78
N ARG A 106 -10.46 -19.40 -35.10
CA ARG A 106 -10.66 -19.02 -33.69
C ARG A 106 -11.96 -18.25 -33.50
N GLU A 107 -12.27 -17.30 -34.38
CA GLU A 107 -13.52 -16.53 -34.35
C GLU A 107 -14.75 -17.44 -34.38
N LEU A 108 -14.77 -18.44 -35.28
CA LEU A 108 -15.86 -19.43 -35.34
C LEU A 108 -15.95 -20.30 -34.08
N VAL A 109 -14.80 -20.66 -33.50
CA VAL A 109 -14.72 -21.53 -32.32
C VAL A 109 -15.14 -20.79 -31.04
N VAL A 110 -14.80 -19.51 -30.92
CA VAL A 110 -15.17 -18.66 -29.77
C VAL A 110 -16.70 -18.60 -29.59
N GLU A 111 -17.48 -18.61 -30.66
CA GLU A 111 -18.96 -18.66 -30.59
C GLU A 111 -19.52 -19.91 -29.89
N LYS A 112 -18.69 -20.93 -29.68
CA LYS A 112 -19.03 -22.22 -29.05
C LYS A 112 -18.09 -22.56 -27.88
N LEU A 113 -17.40 -21.55 -27.33
CA LEU A 113 -16.42 -21.72 -26.26
C LEU A 113 -16.99 -22.48 -25.06
N GLU A 114 -18.26 -22.25 -24.73
CA GLU A 114 -18.98 -22.90 -23.63
C GLU A 114 -18.94 -24.44 -23.71
N LYS A 115 -18.90 -25.00 -24.92
CA LYS A 115 -18.83 -26.45 -25.12
C LYS A 115 -17.46 -27.03 -24.84
N ILE A 116 -16.41 -26.28 -25.15
CA ILE A 116 -15.03 -26.68 -24.85
C ILE A 116 -14.81 -26.59 -23.33
N VAL A 117 -15.31 -25.53 -22.69
CA VAL A 117 -15.27 -25.37 -21.24
C VAL A 117 -16.02 -26.50 -20.53
N ALA A 118 -17.18 -26.93 -21.04
CA ALA A 118 -17.92 -28.06 -20.48
C ALA A 118 -17.11 -29.38 -20.49
N CYS A 119 -16.17 -29.55 -21.43
CA CYS A 119 -15.31 -30.74 -21.48
C CYS A 119 -14.30 -30.79 -20.32
N LEU A 120 -14.01 -29.67 -19.65
CA LEU A 120 -13.11 -29.65 -18.50
C LEU A 120 -13.65 -30.41 -17.28
N ALA A 121 -14.97 -30.63 -17.21
CA ALA A 121 -15.61 -31.39 -16.14
C ALA A 121 -15.26 -32.89 -16.16
N GLU A 122 -14.83 -33.41 -17.31
CA GLU A 122 -14.45 -34.81 -17.50
C GLU A 122 -12.93 -34.97 -17.42
N GLU A 123 -12.45 -35.72 -16.42
CA GLU A 123 -11.01 -35.85 -16.09
C GLU A 123 -10.16 -36.34 -17.27
N GLU A 124 -10.66 -37.30 -18.05
CA GLU A 124 -9.97 -37.83 -19.24
C GLU A 124 -9.83 -36.82 -20.38
N LEU A 125 -10.66 -35.76 -20.39
CA LEU A 125 -10.68 -34.71 -21.41
C LEU A 125 -9.93 -33.46 -20.96
N THR A 126 -9.80 -33.21 -19.65
CA THR A 126 -9.27 -31.96 -19.08
C THR A 126 -7.98 -31.50 -19.75
N ALA A 127 -6.94 -32.36 -19.83
CA ALA A 127 -5.67 -31.98 -20.46
C ALA A 127 -5.81 -31.61 -21.95
N THR A 128 -6.66 -32.32 -22.68
CA THR A 128 -6.88 -32.05 -24.11
C THR A 128 -7.68 -30.76 -24.29
N ALA A 129 -8.71 -30.55 -23.48
CA ALA A 129 -9.51 -29.33 -23.49
C ALA A 129 -8.67 -28.09 -23.13
N LEU A 130 -7.81 -28.18 -22.11
CA LEU A 130 -6.88 -27.11 -21.74
C LEU A 130 -5.93 -26.75 -22.88
N ALA A 131 -5.32 -27.73 -23.55
CA ALA A 131 -4.46 -27.47 -24.70
C ALA A 131 -5.21 -26.80 -25.88
N VAL A 132 -6.47 -27.19 -26.12
CA VAL A 132 -7.32 -26.55 -27.14
C VAL A 132 -7.63 -25.11 -26.77
N LEU A 133 -8.00 -24.85 -25.50
CA LEU A 133 -8.25 -23.50 -24.99
C LEU A 133 -7.00 -22.64 -25.09
N PHE A 134 -5.82 -23.18 -24.75
CA PHE A 134 -4.54 -22.48 -24.86
C PHE A 134 -4.27 -22.04 -26.31
N ASN A 135 -4.39 -22.95 -27.28
CA ASN A 135 -4.23 -22.60 -28.71
C ASN A 135 -5.25 -21.57 -29.20
N LEU A 136 -6.48 -21.61 -28.65
CA LEU A 136 -7.55 -20.67 -28.96
C LEU A 136 -7.27 -19.27 -28.40
N PHE A 137 -6.63 -19.17 -27.24
CA PHE A 137 -6.34 -17.91 -26.55
C PHE A 137 -5.05 -17.26 -27.05
N ASN A 138 -4.07 -18.06 -27.49
CA ASN A 138 -2.75 -17.58 -27.88
C ASN A 138 -2.82 -16.39 -28.87
N ASP A 139 -2.45 -15.20 -28.38
CA ASP A 139 -2.51 -13.90 -29.07
C ASP A 139 -3.90 -13.54 -29.66
N PHE A 140 -4.99 -14.05 -29.08
CA PHE A 140 -6.35 -13.86 -29.60
C PHE A 140 -7.32 -13.34 -28.53
N GLU A 141 -7.29 -12.01 -28.36
CA GLU A 141 -8.09 -11.26 -27.39
C GLU A 141 -9.61 -11.58 -27.36
N PRO A 142 -10.32 -11.82 -28.49
CA PRO A 142 -11.74 -12.15 -28.45
C PRO A 142 -12.06 -13.40 -27.62
N ALA A 143 -11.16 -14.40 -27.59
CA ALA A 143 -11.33 -15.59 -26.76
C ALA A 143 -11.22 -15.27 -25.27
N HIS A 144 -10.30 -14.38 -24.87
CA HIS A 144 -10.14 -13.95 -23.48
C HIS A 144 -11.41 -13.27 -22.95
N ILE A 145 -11.97 -12.37 -23.77
CA ILE A 145 -13.21 -11.64 -23.43
C ILE A 145 -14.38 -12.61 -23.27
N GLU A 146 -14.53 -13.58 -24.17
CA GLU A 146 -15.62 -14.56 -24.07
C GLU A 146 -15.43 -15.50 -22.87
N ALA A 147 -14.20 -15.90 -22.57
CA ALA A 147 -13.87 -16.69 -21.40
C ALA A 147 -14.21 -15.97 -20.08
N ALA A 148 -13.95 -14.66 -20.01
CA ALA A 148 -14.31 -13.83 -18.88
C ALA A 148 -15.84 -13.74 -18.69
N LYS A 149 -16.62 -13.68 -19.78
CA LYS A 149 -18.10 -13.76 -19.68
C LYS A 149 -18.57 -15.10 -19.14
N LEU A 150 -17.90 -16.19 -19.52
CA LEU A 150 -18.21 -17.55 -19.08
C LEU A 150 -17.69 -17.88 -17.67
N ARG A 151 -16.94 -16.97 -17.03
CA ARG A 151 -16.27 -17.20 -15.75
C ARG A 151 -15.37 -18.45 -15.78
N LEU A 152 -14.54 -18.56 -16.82
CA LEU A 152 -13.58 -19.67 -16.93
C LEU A 152 -12.61 -19.69 -15.73
N ASP A 153 -12.27 -18.53 -15.18
CA ASP A 153 -11.49 -18.35 -13.95
C ASP A 153 -12.04 -19.17 -12.79
N ASP A 154 -13.36 -19.15 -12.59
CA ASP A 154 -14.05 -19.89 -11.52
C ASP A 154 -13.94 -21.40 -11.70
N SER A 155 -14.17 -21.87 -12.92
CA SER A 155 -14.07 -23.29 -13.26
C SER A 155 -12.65 -23.82 -13.03
N LEU A 156 -11.65 -23.10 -13.53
CA LEU A 156 -10.24 -23.48 -13.40
C LEU A 156 -9.76 -23.41 -11.95
N ALA A 157 -10.10 -22.35 -11.21
CA ALA A 157 -9.75 -22.23 -9.79
C ALA A 157 -10.36 -23.37 -8.96
N SER A 158 -11.63 -23.69 -9.20
CA SER A 158 -12.32 -24.80 -8.53
C SER A 158 -11.68 -26.15 -8.84
N TYR A 159 -11.23 -26.38 -10.08
CA TYR A 159 -10.58 -27.64 -10.46
C TYR A 159 -9.15 -27.75 -9.92
N LEU A 160 -8.37 -26.67 -9.89
CA LEU A 160 -7.07 -26.65 -9.23
C LEU A 160 -7.20 -26.92 -7.74
N ALA A 161 -8.10 -26.22 -7.05
CA ALA A 161 -8.33 -26.39 -5.61
C ALA A 161 -8.87 -27.78 -5.21
N ALA A 162 -9.41 -28.52 -6.18
CA ALA A 162 -9.89 -29.89 -6.03
C ALA A 162 -8.89 -30.96 -6.54
N GLY A 163 -7.74 -30.56 -7.10
CA GLY A 163 -6.74 -31.50 -7.66
C GLY A 163 -7.23 -32.26 -8.90
N LYS A 164 -8.14 -31.66 -9.68
CA LYS A 164 -8.71 -32.27 -10.90
C LYS A 164 -7.93 -31.94 -12.17
N ILE A 165 -7.03 -30.97 -12.11
CA ILE A 165 -6.15 -30.64 -13.23
C ILE A 165 -4.91 -31.53 -13.12
N PRO A 166 -4.59 -32.33 -14.16
CA PRO A 166 -3.37 -33.12 -14.16
C PRO A 166 -2.14 -32.21 -14.22
N GLU A 167 -1.02 -32.66 -13.65
CA GLU A 167 0.25 -31.90 -13.58
C GLU A 167 0.66 -31.26 -14.91
N GLN A 168 0.63 -32.03 -16.01
CA GLN A 168 0.93 -31.56 -17.36
C GLN A 168 -0.02 -30.49 -17.93
N GLY A 169 -1.11 -30.18 -17.24
CA GLY A 169 -2.10 -29.18 -17.62
C GLY A 169 -2.14 -27.97 -16.69
N VAL A 170 -1.32 -27.94 -15.64
CA VAL A 170 -1.33 -26.83 -14.67
C VAL A 170 -0.87 -25.53 -15.34
N ASP A 171 0.22 -25.54 -16.11
CA ASP A 171 0.68 -24.40 -16.92
C ASP A 171 -0.42 -23.80 -17.80
N TYR A 172 -1.18 -24.66 -18.50
CA TYR A 172 -2.29 -24.18 -19.31
C TYR A 172 -3.39 -23.57 -18.46
N ALA A 173 -3.72 -24.19 -17.33
CA ALA A 173 -4.78 -23.69 -16.46
C ALA A 173 -4.42 -22.36 -15.80
N THR A 174 -3.17 -22.17 -15.36
CA THR A 174 -2.71 -20.91 -14.76
C THR A 174 -2.67 -19.79 -15.77
N GLU A 175 -2.13 -20.02 -16.97
CA GLU A 175 -2.08 -19.02 -18.04
C GLU A 175 -3.49 -18.63 -18.51
N LEU A 176 -4.37 -19.62 -18.79
CA LEU A 176 -5.75 -19.35 -19.19
C LEU A 176 -6.51 -18.57 -18.12
N MET A 177 -6.25 -18.85 -16.84
CA MET A 177 -6.86 -18.13 -15.74
C MET A 177 -6.33 -16.70 -15.62
N HIS A 178 -5.02 -16.49 -15.80
CA HIS A 178 -4.43 -15.16 -15.84
C HIS A 178 -5.07 -14.32 -16.94
N LEU A 179 -5.08 -14.82 -18.18
CA LEU A 179 -5.68 -14.15 -19.33
C LEU A 179 -7.18 -13.88 -19.15
N THR A 180 -7.91 -14.81 -18.52
CA THR A 180 -9.34 -14.63 -18.20
C THR A 180 -9.55 -13.54 -17.14
N THR A 181 -8.76 -13.57 -16.07
CA THR A 181 -8.85 -12.64 -14.94
C THR A 181 -8.60 -11.20 -15.40
N GLU A 182 -7.63 -10.99 -16.28
CA GLU A 182 -7.32 -9.65 -16.82
C GLU A 182 -8.46 -9.01 -17.63
N LYS A 183 -9.42 -9.82 -18.12
CA LYS A 183 -10.58 -9.33 -18.90
C LYS A 183 -11.86 -9.25 -18.10
N LEU A 184 -11.82 -9.50 -16.79
CA LEU A 184 -12.98 -9.31 -15.93
C LEU A 184 -13.39 -7.83 -15.92
N THR A 185 -14.69 -7.59 -16.04
CA THR A 185 -15.25 -6.25 -15.86
C THR A 185 -15.24 -5.87 -14.38
N PRO A 186 -15.27 -4.57 -14.02
CA PRO A 186 -15.37 -4.13 -12.62
C PRO A 186 -16.55 -4.79 -11.86
N ILE A 187 -17.71 -4.92 -12.53
CA ILE A 187 -18.90 -5.57 -11.96
C ILE A 187 -18.63 -7.05 -11.63
N GLN A 188 -17.87 -7.76 -12.46
CA GLN A 188 -17.52 -9.17 -12.22
C GLN A 188 -16.47 -9.30 -11.12
N LEU A 189 -15.46 -8.42 -11.07
CA LEU A 189 -14.47 -8.41 -9.98
C LEU A 189 -15.14 -8.26 -8.60
N GLU A 190 -16.25 -7.53 -8.55
CA GLU A 190 -17.00 -7.29 -7.33
C GLU A 190 -17.98 -8.40 -6.93
N ASP A 191 -18.27 -9.39 -7.78
CA ASP A 191 -19.27 -10.41 -7.47
C ASP A 191 -18.79 -11.48 -6.49
N SER A 192 -19.73 -12.32 -6.01
CA SER A 192 -19.41 -13.40 -5.08
C SER A 192 -18.56 -14.52 -5.71
N THR A 193 -18.59 -14.64 -7.04
CA THR A 193 -17.79 -15.65 -7.74
C THR A 193 -16.31 -15.28 -7.68
N SER A 194 -15.97 -13.99 -7.81
CA SER A 194 -14.59 -13.51 -7.65
C SER A 194 -14.01 -13.76 -6.26
N LEU A 195 -14.84 -13.69 -5.21
CA LEU A 195 -14.43 -14.10 -3.85
C LEU A 195 -14.10 -15.60 -3.79
N HIS A 196 -14.95 -16.44 -4.38
CA HIS A 196 -14.75 -17.89 -4.42
C HIS A 196 -13.52 -18.28 -5.26
N VAL A 197 -13.30 -17.62 -6.40
CA VAL A 197 -12.09 -17.78 -7.22
C VAL A 197 -10.86 -17.45 -6.39
N PHE A 198 -10.84 -16.26 -5.77
CA PHE A 198 -9.72 -15.81 -4.94
C PHE A 198 -9.41 -16.76 -3.79
N GLU A 199 -10.43 -17.24 -3.07
CA GLU A 199 -10.25 -18.20 -1.97
C GLU A 199 -9.69 -19.54 -2.45
N ASN A 200 -10.12 -20.03 -3.62
CA ASN A 200 -9.57 -21.24 -4.21
C ASN A 200 -8.11 -21.06 -4.63
N ILE A 201 -7.75 -19.95 -5.28
CA ILE A 201 -6.36 -19.70 -5.66
C ILE A 201 -5.47 -19.49 -4.45
N LEU A 202 -5.93 -18.75 -3.44
CA LEU A 202 -5.21 -18.61 -2.18
C LEU A 202 -5.03 -19.95 -1.46
N LYS A 203 -6.01 -20.87 -1.57
CA LYS A 203 -5.88 -22.22 -1.03
C LYS A 203 -4.85 -23.05 -1.81
N VAL A 204 -4.76 -22.88 -3.13
CA VAL A 204 -3.83 -23.63 -3.99
C VAL A 204 -2.40 -23.10 -3.89
N SER A 205 -2.23 -21.80 -3.62
CA SER A 205 -0.90 -21.17 -3.54
C SER A 205 -0.14 -21.44 -2.23
N LEU A 206 -0.83 -21.88 -1.17
CA LEU A 206 -0.21 -22.19 0.13
C LEU A 206 0.49 -23.56 0.18
N PRO A 207 -0.05 -24.64 -0.43
CA PRO A 207 0.71 -25.86 -0.69
C PRO A 207 1.92 -25.59 -1.58
N TYR A 208 3.08 -26.11 -1.20
CA TYR A 208 4.35 -25.83 -1.86
C TYR A 208 4.43 -26.49 -3.24
N ASP A 209 4.22 -25.70 -4.29
CA ASP A 209 4.60 -25.99 -5.68
C ASP A 209 5.54 -24.86 -6.13
N GLU A 210 6.79 -25.18 -6.46
CA GLU A 210 7.77 -24.15 -6.87
C GLU A 210 7.48 -23.61 -8.26
N ASP A 211 6.89 -24.42 -9.14
CA ASP A 211 6.88 -24.16 -10.58
C ASP A 211 5.81 -23.14 -10.99
N HIS A 212 4.70 -23.02 -10.24
CA HIS A 212 3.54 -22.18 -10.62
C HIS A 212 3.21 -21.06 -9.62
N TYR A 213 4.08 -20.84 -8.64
CA TYR A 213 3.80 -19.95 -7.52
C TYR A 213 3.62 -18.48 -7.94
N GLN A 214 4.43 -18.05 -8.91
CA GLN A 214 4.44 -16.66 -9.39
C GLN A 214 3.15 -16.32 -10.15
N GLU A 215 2.63 -17.27 -10.91
CA GLU A 215 1.37 -17.16 -11.66
C GLU A 215 0.18 -17.02 -10.71
N TYR A 216 0.11 -17.86 -9.67
CA TYR A 216 -0.92 -17.73 -8.65
C TYR A 216 -0.85 -16.39 -7.93
N LEU A 217 0.36 -15.95 -7.56
CA LEU A 217 0.54 -14.66 -6.91
C LEU A 217 0.14 -13.50 -7.82
N THR A 218 0.43 -13.57 -9.12
CA THR A 218 0.05 -12.57 -10.11
C THR A 218 -1.47 -12.43 -10.19
N ILE A 219 -2.19 -13.54 -10.24
CA ILE A 219 -3.67 -13.58 -10.26
C ILE A 219 -4.23 -12.99 -8.96
N LEU A 220 -3.72 -13.41 -7.79
CA LEU A 220 -4.15 -12.88 -6.49
C LEU A 220 -3.92 -11.37 -6.40
N VAL A 221 -2.73 -10.91 -6.79
CA VAL A 221 -2.39 -9.49 -6.79
C VAL A 221 -3.32 -8.69 -7.70
N HIS A 222 -3.74 -9.23 -8.85
CA HIS A 222 -4.70 -8.58 -9.75
C HIS A 222 -6.03 -8.27 -9.05
N TYR A 223 -6.62 -9.25 -8.36
CA TYR A 223 -7.83 -9.02 -7.56
C TYR A 223 -7.60 -8.01 -6.43
N LEU A 224 -6.44 -8.09 -5.78
CA LEU A 224 -6.06 -7.22 -4.67
C LEU A 224 -5.79 -5.77 -5.06
N GLN A 225 -5.81 -5.41 -6.35
CA GLN A 225 -5.68 -4.01 -6.78
C GLN A 225 -6.98 -3.23 -6.61
N ASP A 226 -8.13 -3.91 -6.55
CA ASP A 226 -9.44 -3.27 -6.42
C ASP A 226 -9.78 -2.96 -4.94
N PRO A 227 -10.01 -1.68 -4.57
CA PRO A 227 -10.31 -1.31 -3.20
C PRO A 227 -11.63 -1.87 -2.67
N GLU A 228 -12.65 -2.07 -3.51
CA GLU A 228 -13.93 -2.63 -3.06
C GLU A 228 -13.79 -4.12 -2.76
N PHE A 229 -13.02 -4.84 -3.56
CA PHE A 229 -12.65 -6.22 -3.32
C PHE A 229 -11.86 -6.39 -2.02
N GLN A 230 -10.86 -5.52 -1.77
CA GLN A 230 -10.10 -5.50 -0.51
C GLN A 230 -11.00 -5.43 0.73
N GLN A 231 -12.10 -4.66 0.69
CA GLN A 231 -13.06 -4.56 1.80
C GLN A 231 -13.82 -5.88 2.03
N LYS A 232 -14.15 -6.61 0.96
CA LYS A 232 -14.90 -7.88 1.03
C LYS A 232 -14.06 -9.00 1.63
N ILE A 233 -12.77 -9.02 1.35
CA ILE A 233 -11.83 -10.05 1.83
C ILE A 233 -11.16 -9.71 3.16
N ALA A 234 -11.53 -8.59 3.82
CA ALA A 234 -10.95 -8.09 5.06
C ALA A 234 -11.31 -8.92 6.31
N THR A 235 -11.19 -10.25 6.21
CA THR A 235 -11.40 -11.21 7.31
C THR A 235 -10.06 -11.61 7.93
N ALA A 236 -10.08 -12.04 9.20
CA ALA A 236 -8.86 -12.47 9.88
C ALA A 236 -8.23 -13.72 9.25
N ASP A 237 -9.03 -14.68 8.77
CA ASP A 237 -8.54 -15.92 8.14
C ASP A 237 -7.87 -15.64 6.80
N THR A 238 -8.53 -14.86 5.93
CA THR A 238 -7.97 -14.47 4.63
C THR A 238 -6.70 -13.66 4.79
N MET A 239 -6.67 -12.70 5.73
CA MET A 239 -5.47 -11.92 6.01
C MET A 239 -4.33 -12.77 6.58
N GLU A 240 -4.63 -13.78 7.40
CA GLU A 240 -3.62 -14.71 7.90
C GLU A 240 -2.97 -15.52 6.79
N ARG A 241 -3.77 -16.01 5.83
CA ARG A 241 -3.27 -16.72 4.65
C ARG A 241 -2.47 -15.82 3.70
N LEU A 242 -2.91 -14.58 3.50
CA LEU A 242 -2.15 -13.62 2.67
C LEU A 242 -0.82 -13.22 3.33
N VAL A 243 -0.76 -13.15 4.66
CA VAL A 243 0.50 -12.97 5.39
C VAL A 243 1.39 -14.19 5.23
N ASP A 244 0.86 -15.42 5.29
CA ASP A 244 1.65 -16.63 5.01
C ASP A 244 2.24 -16.58 3.60
N LEU A 245 1.41 -16.29 2.60
CA LEU A 245 1.83 -16.13 1.21
C LEU A 245 2.93 -15.07 1.05
N MET A 246 2.79 -13.92 1.72
CA MET A 246 3.81 -12.86 1.67
C MET A 246 5.13 -13.31 2.30
N LEU A 247 5.08 -13.99 3.44
CA LEU A 247 6.27 -14.47 4.13
C LEU A 247 6.99 -15.55 3.32
N ASP A 248 6.24 -16.48 2.73
CA ASP A 248 6.78 -17.55 1.90
C ASP A 248 7.38 -16.99 0.60
N PHE A 249 6.73 -16.00 -0.02
CA PHE A 249 7.27 -15.33 -1.20
C PHE A 249 8.55 -14.56 -0.89
N GLU A 250 8.60 -13.85 0.24
CA GLU A 250 9.76 -13.06 0.64
C GLU A 250 11.03 -13.90 0.80
N VAL A 251 10.91 -15.15 1.26
CA VAL A 251 12.06 -16.06 1.43
C VAL A 251 12.72 -16.41 0.09
N ARG A 252 11.99 -16.28 -1.02
CA ARG A 252 12.49 -16.55 -2.37
C ARG A 252 13.23 -15.38 -2.99
N LEU A 253 13.08 -14.18 -2.43
CA LEU A 253 13.74 -12.98 -2.94
C LEU A 253 15.25 -13.01 -2.63
N SER A 254 16.04 -12.62 -3.62
CA SER A 254 17.45 -12.26 -3.42
C SER A 254 17.60 -11.03 -2.51
N ALA A 255 18.82 -10.80 -2.04
CA ALA A 255 19.11 -9.62 -1.23
C ALA A 255 18.92 -8.32 -2.04
N GLU A 256 19.26 -8.34 -3.33
CA GLU A 256 19.09 -7.24 -4.27
C GLU A 256 17.62 -6.91 -4.49
N GLU A 257 16.79 -7.92 -4.74
CA GLU A 257 15.33 -7.77 -4.89
C GLU A 257 14.69 -7.27 -3.60
N SER A 258 15.06 -7.84 -2.44
CA SER A 258 14.58 -7.35 -1.14
C SER A 258 14.92 -5.88 -0.92
N GLN A 259 16.13 -5.46 -1.29
CA GLN A 259 16.54 -4.06 -1.20
C GLN A 259 15.80 -3.17 -2.20
N ALA A 260 15.44 -3.68 -3.38
CA ALA A 260 14.59 -3.00 -4.36
C ALA A 260 13.17 -2.81 -3.82
N VAL A 261 12.56 -3.84 -3.23
CA VAL A 261 11.24 -3.74 -2.59
C VAL A 261 11.23 -2.64 -1.51
N PHE A 262 12.26 -2.55 -0.66
CA PHE A 262 12.36 -1.45 0.31
C PHE A 262 12.39 -0.05 -0.32
N ARG A 263 13.00 0.10 -1.49
CA ARG A 263 13.04 1.39 -2.21
C ARG A 263 11.68 1.74 -2.79
N GLU A 264 10.99 0.75 -3.37
CA GLU A 264 9.64 0.93 -3.93
C GLU A 264 8.57 1.17 -2.86
N LEU A 265 8.74 0.60 -1.66
CA LEU A 265 7.85 0.86 -0.51
C LEU A 265 8.12 2.20 0.21
N ALA A 266 9.16 2.94 -0.18
CA ALA A 266 9.48 4.21 0.47
C ALA A 266 8.42 5.27 0.14
N THR A 267 8.17 6.19 1.08
CA THR A 267 7.15 7.25 0.93
C THR A 267 7.39 8.22 -0.22
N GLN A 268 8.61 8.26 -0.76
CA GLN A 268 8.99 9.08 -1.89
C GLN A 268 8.69 8.41 -3.25
N ALA A 269 8.42 7.09 -3.25
CA ALA A 269 8.02 6.38 -4.45
C ALA A 269 6.58 6.72 -4.82
N ASP A 270 6.27 6.70 -6.12
CA ASP A 270 4.91 6.88 -6.61
C ASP A 270 4.14 5.57 -6.40
N PRO A 271 3.11 5.53 -5.53
CA PRO A 271 2.37 4.30 -5.26
C PRO A 271 1.64 3.75 -6.49
N ASN A 272 1.43 4.56 -7.53
CA ASN A 272 0.80 4.13 -8.79
C ASN A 272 1.81 3.68 -9.84
N LYS A 273 3.12 3.86 -9.59
CA LYS A 273 4.19 3.52 -10.54
C LYS A 273 5.36 2.89 -9.79
N ILE A 274 5.46 1.58 -9.94
CA ILE A 274 6.62 0.82 -9.50
C ILE A 274 7.72 1.00 -10.55
N ALA A 275 8.90 1.45 -10.13
CA ALA A 275 9.99 1.75 -11.06
C ALA A 275 10.81 0.51 -11.44
N SER A 276 10.80 -0.53 -10.60
CA SER A 276 11.40 -1.83 -10.90
C SER A 276 10.76 -2.50 -12.11
N GLU A 277 11.58 -3.15 -12.93
CA GLU A 277 11.15 -4.04 -14.03
C GLU A 277 11.14 -5.52 -13.61
N GLU A 278 11.66 -5.84 -12.41
CA GLU A 278 11.70 -7.19 -11.87
C GLU A 278 10.32 -7.62 -11.35
N THR A 279 9.74 -8.66 -11.94
CA THR A 279 8.41 -9.15 -11.62
C THR A 279 8.23 -9.46 -10.13
N ASP A 280 9.22 -10.10 -9.51
CA ASP A 280 9.12 -10.48 -8.10
C ASP A 280 9.08 -9.27 -7.16
N VAL A 281 9.84 -8.23 -7.50
CA VAL A 281 9.79 -6.94 -6.79
C VAL A 281 8.41 -6.31 -6.96
N ILE A 282 7.88 -6.27 -8.19
CA ILE A 282 6.56 -5.69 -8.48
C ILE A 282 5.47 -6.43 -7.69
N LEU A 283 5.46 -7.76 -7.71
CA LEU A 283 4.48 -8.58 -7.01
C LEU A 283 4.56 -8.39 -5.50
N MET A 284 5.76 -8.39 -4.92
CA MET A 284 5.95 -8.18 -3.48
C MET A 284 5.48 -6.80 -3.03
N VAL A 285 5.81 -5.75 -3.80
CA VAL A 285 5.37 -4.37 -3.51
C VAL A 285 3.85 -4.26 -3.57
N ARG A 286 3.21 -4.84 -4.58
CA ARG A 286 1.75 -4.83 -4.71
C ARG A 286 1.08 -5.61 -3.58
N LEU A 287 1.57 -6.81 -3.25
CA LEU A 287 1.05 -7.62 -2.15
C LEU A 287 1.17 -6.87 -0.81
N ALA A 288 2.34 -6.31 -0.52
CA ALA A 288 2.60 -5.50 0.67
C ALA A 288 1.66 -4.29 0.77
N SER A 289 1.44 -3.59 -0.35
CA SER A 289 0.55 -2.43 -0.44
C SER A 289 -0.91 -2.81 -0.25
N SER A 290 -1.36 -3.92 -0.84
CA SER A 290 -2.73 -4.42 -0.67
C SER A 290 -2.98 -4.88 0.77
N LEU A 291 -2.04 -5.57 1.41
CA LEU A 291 -2.13 -5.93 2.83
C LEU A 291 -2.22 -4.69 3.73
N ALA A 292 -1.42 -3.67 3.43
CA ALA A 292 -1.50 -2.38 4.11
C ALA A 292 -2.88 -1.73 3.95
N ALA A 293 -3.42 -1.68 2.72
CA ALA A 293 -4.73 -1.11 2.42
C ALA A 293 -5.88 -1.87 3.10
N ILE A 294 -5.87 -3.21 3.05
CA ILE A 294 -6.86 -4.04 3.74
C ILE A 294 -6.79 -3.78 5.25
N SER A 295 -5.59 -3.71 5.82
CA SER A 295 -5.43 -3.45 7.26
C SER A 295 -5.89 -2.08 7.72
N ALA A 296 -5.90 -1.09 6.82
CA ALA A 296 -6.38 0.25 7.08
C ALA A 296 -7.92 0.35 7.00
N SER A 297 -8.60 -0.70 6.54
CA SER A 297 -10.06 -0.70 6.38
C SER A 297 -10.79 -0.78 7.73
N ASP A 298 -11.93 -0.07 7.81
CA ASP A 298 -12.83 -0.18 8.96
C ASP A 298 -13.37 -1.61 9.14
N ALA A 299 -13.49 -2.38 8.06
CA ALA A 299 -13.91 -3.78 8.11
C ALA A 299 -12.88 -4.63 8.87
N PHE A 300 -11.60 -4.50 8.54
CA PHE A 300 -10.51 -5.22 9.20
C PHE A 300 -10.41 -4.85 10.68
N VAL A 301 -10.34 -3.55 10.99
CA VAL A 301 -10.16 -3.06 12.37
C VAL A 301 -11.31 -3.50 13.28
N ARG A 302 -12.56 -3.46 12.80
CA ARG A 302 -13.72 -3.89 13.60
C ARG A 302 -13.76 -5.38 13.89
N ASN A 303 -13.21 -6.20 12.99
CA ASN A 303 -13.30 -7.65 13.07
C ASN A 303 -12.09 -8.30 13.76
N LEU A 304 -10.94 -7.61 13.81
CA LEU A 304 -9.71 -8.19 14.35
C LEU A 304 -9.54 -7.94 15.85
N LYS A 305 -9.14 -8.98 16.58
CA LYS A 305 -8.80 -8.90 18.01
C LYS A 305 -7.29 -8.99 18.20
N LEU A 306 -6.76 -8.25 19.17
CA LEU A 306 -5.32 -8.20 19.50
C LEU A 306 -4.73 -9.58 19.88
N ARG A 307 -5.56 -10.51 20.36
CA ARG A 307 -5.15 -11.88 20.75
C ARG A 307 -5.36 -12.93 19.65
N SER A 308 -5.70 -12.52 18.43
CA SER A 308 -5.90 -13.43 17.29
C SER A 308 -4.60 -14.12 16.84
N PRO A 309 -4.69 -15.28 16.16
CA PRO A 309 -3.52 -15.95 15.58
C PRO A 309 -2.76 -15.07 14.57
N LEU A 310 -3.49 -14.36 13.69
CA LEU A 310 -2.94 -13.34 12.80
C LEU A 310 -2.04 -12.32 13.53
N VAL A 311 -2.52 -11.69 14.60
CA VAL A 311 -1.72 -10.69 15.34
C VAL A 311 -0.49 -11.33 15.98
N LYS A 312 -0.58 -12.57 16.47
CA LYS A 312 0.60 -13.29 16.99
C LYS A 312 1.64 -13.53 15.90
N LYS A 313 1.21 -13.89 14.69
CA LYS A 313 2.09 -14.10 13.54
C LYS A 313 2.79 -12.81 13.13
N ILE A 314 2.04 -11.73 12.97
CA ILE A 314 2.59 -10.40 12.64
C ILE A 314 3.54 -9.91 13.73
N LYS A 315 3.18 -10.09 15.01
CA LYS A 315 4.08 -9.81 16.14
C LYS A 315 5.37 -10.61 16.04
N SER A 316 5.28 -11.92 15.78
CA SER A 316 6.46 -12.78 15.66
C SER A 316 7.39 -12.29 14.54
N LYS A 317 6.83 -11.82 13.42
CA LYS A 317 7.62 -11.23 12.34
C LYS A 317 8.29 -9.93 12.76
N LEU A 318 7.57 -9.01 13.41
CA LEU A 318 8.14 -7.76 13.91
C LEU A 318 9.28 -7.99 14.90
N LEU A 319 9.16 -9.00 15.76
CA LEU A 319 10.18 -9.36 16.77
C LEU A 319 11.36 -10.16 16.21
N SER A 320 11.37 -10.47 14.91
CA SER A 320 12.48 -11.23 14.29
C SER A 320 13.73 -10.35 14.11
N LEU A 321 14.91 -10.96 14.23
CA LEU A 321 16.20 -10.25 14.14
C LEU A 321 16.49 -9.73 12.71
N ALA A 322 15.97 -10.43 11.70
CA ALA A 322 16.17 -10.11 10.29
C ALA A 322 15.02 -9.23 9.78
N THR A 323 15.29 -7.94 9.64
CA THR A 323 14.35 -7.00 9.02
C THR A 323 14.26 -7.23 7.53
N SER A 324 13.04 -7.22 7.00
CA SER A 324 12.71 -7.51 5.61
C SER A 324 11.47 -6.71 5.19
N PRO A 325 11.08 -6.67 3.90
CA PRO A 325 9.91 -5.92 3.44
C PRO A 325 8.62 -6.17 4.23
N SER A 326 8.33 -7.42 4.58
CA SER A 326 7.18 -7.79 5.42
C SER A 326 7.27 -7.26 6.86
N THR A 327 8.44 -6.83 7.33
CA THR A 327 8.57 -6.07 8.59
C THR A 327 7.92 -4.69 8.46
N VAL A 328 7.97 -4.06 7.26
CA VAL A 328 7.23 -2.83 6.97
C VAL A 328 5.74 -3.09 7.09
N CYS A 329 5.23 -4.17 6.46
CA CYS A 329 3.84 -4.58 6.58
C CYS A 329 3.43 -4.84 8.02
N ALA A 330 4.30 -5.50 8.82
CA ALA A 330 4.02 -5.74 10.22
C ALA A 330 3.86 -4.44 11.02
N CYS A 331 4.73 -3.46 10.80
CA CYS A 331 4.59 -2.11 11.40
C CYS A 331 3.28 -1.44 10.98
N VAL A 332 2.92 -1.50 9.69
CA VAL A 332 1.69 -0.88 9.18
C VAL A 332 0.44 -1.55 9.74
N ILE A 333 0.34 -2.88 9.68
CA ILE A 333 -0.84 -3.62 10.15
C ILE A 333 -1.03 -3.42 11.66
N LEU A 334 0.03 -3.53 12.46
CA LEU A 334 -0.06 -3.30 13.91
C LEU A 334 -0.34 -1.83 14.23
N GLY A 335 0.23 -0.89 13.48
CA GLY A 335 -0.05 0.54 13.60
C GLY A 335 -1.52 0.87 13.30
N ASN A 336 -2.12 0.22 12.30
CA ASN A 336 -3.54 0.38 11.98
C ASN A 336 -4.47 -0.27 13.02
N LEU A 337 -3.97 -1.23 13.81
CA LEU A 337 -4.72 -1.78 14.95
C LEU A 337 -4.62 -0.93 16.20
N ALA A 338 -3.65 -0.02 16.29
CA ALA A 338 -3.45 0.90 17.40
C ALA A 338 -4.48 2.06 17.38
N THR A 339 -5.78 1.72 17.44
CA THR A 339 -6.90 2.63 17.20
C THR A 339 -7.52 3.23 18.46
N SER A 340 -7.15 2.75 19.64
CA SER A 340 -7.65 3.25 20.92
C SER A 340 -6.54 3.24 21.97
N ASP A 341 -6.70 4.07 23.00
CA ASP A 341 -5.70 4.18 24.06
C ASP A 341 -5.42 2.84 24.73
N GLN A 342 -6.45 2.05 25.01
CA GLN A 342 -6.29 0.73 25.64
C GLN A 342 -5.46 -0.22 24.78
N VAL A 343 -5.68 -0.25 23.46
CA VAL A 343 -4.89 -1.12 22.57
C VAL A 343 -3.43 -0.67 22.54
N CYS A 344 -3.19 0.64 22.48
CA CYS A 344 -1.83 1.18 22.55
C CYS A 344 -1.13 0.87 23.89
N ILE A 345 -1.86 0.90 25.01
CA ILE A 345 -1.35 0.52 26.33
C ILE A 345 -0.99 -0.96 26.35
N ASP A 346 -1.89 -1.86 25.92
CA ASP A 346 -1.64 -3.30 25.84
C ASP A 346 -0.42 -3.61 24.94
N MET A 347 -0.25 -2.89 23.83
CA MET A 347 0.90 -3.04 22.93
C MET A 347 2.24 -2.64 23.58
N VAL A 348 2.22 -1.68 24.51
CA VAL A 348 3.41 -1.23 25.25
C VAL A 348 3.68 -2.15 26.44
N GLU A 349 2.70 -2.34 27.32
CA GLU A 349 2.86 -3.02 28.61
C GLU A 349 2.87 -4.55 28.46
N ASP A 350 1.87 -5.13 27.80
CA ASP A 350 1.74 -6.59 27.69
C ASP A 350 2.61 -7.16 26.56
N MET A 351 2.73 -6.42 25.45
CA MET A 351 3.40 -6.93 24.25
C MET A 351 4.86 -6.49 24.11
N GLY A 352 5.27 -5.40 24.78
CA GLY A 352 6.65 -4.89 24.74
C GLY A 352 7.09 -4.37 23.36
N LEU A 353 6.15 -4.02 22.47
CA LEU A 353 6.48 -3.71 21.06
C LEU A 353 7.36 -2.48 20.91
N HIS A 354 7.25 -1.53 21.83
CA HIS A 354 8.02 -0.29 21.84
C HIS A 354 9.53 -0.54 21.87
N ILE A 355 10.01 -1.58 22.54
CA ILE A 355 11.44 -1.92 22.62
C ILE A 355 12.00 -2.24 21.23
N THR A 356 11.33 -3.14 20.50
CA THR A 356 11.74 -3.52 19.14
C THR A 356 11.61 -2.36 18.16
N LEU A 357 10.59 -1.53 18.30
CA LEU A 357 10.43 -0.34 17.47
C LEU A 357 11.55 0.68 17.71
N ILE A 358 11.97 0.90 18.96
CA ILE A 358 13.13 1.75 19.29
C ILE A 358 14.42 1.18 18.67
N GLU A 359 14.61 -0.14 18.75
CA GLU A 359 15.75 -0.81 18.10
C GLU A 359 15.75 -0.59 16.57
N ILE A 360 14.60 -0.78 15.91
CA ILE A 360 14.44 -0.50 14.47
C ILE A 360 14.79 0.95 14.15
N LEU A 361 14.21 1.90 14.88
CA LEU A 361 14.38 3.34 14.66
C LEU A 361 15.83 3.82 14.91
N SER A 362 16.57 3.14 15.79
CA SER A 362 17.95 3.52 16.14
C SER A 362 19.02 2.90 15.21
N SER A 363 18.74 1.75 14.59
CA SER A 363 19.74 0.92 13.90
C SER A 363 19.56 0.77 12.40
N ARG A 364 18.33 0.91 11.90
CA ARG A 364 17.97 0.61 10.51
C ARG A 364 18.09 1.85 9.62
N ARG A 365 18.17 1.63 8.31
CA ARG A 365 18.41 2.70 7.32
C ARG A 365 17.39 2.73 6.20
N GLU A 366 16.61 1.67 6.07
CA GLU A 366 15.57 1.50 5.06
C GLU A 366 14.44 2.49 5.34
N LEU A 367 14.25 3.46 4.44
CA LEU A 367 13.33 4.59 4.68
C LEU A 367 11.88 4.14 4.86
N ALA A 368 11.43 3.14 4.08
CA ALA A 368 10.10 2.55 4.23
C ALA A 368 9.88 1.98 5.64
N LEU A 369 10.87 1.25 6.16
CA LEU A 369 10.79 0.66 7.50
C LEU A 369 10.84 1.71 8.60
N LEU A 370 11.76 2.68 8.51
CA LEU A 370 11.86 3.77 9.47
C LEU A 370 10.57 4.58 9.54
N TYR A 371 9.98 4.92 8.38
CA TYR A 371 8.72 5.66 8.33
C TYR A 371 7.56 4.85 8.92
N ALA A 372 7.40 3.58 8.54
CA ALA A 372 6.34 2.71 9.08
C ALA A 372 6.48 2.51 10.59
N ALA A 373 7.70 2.24 11.07
CA ALA A 373 7.98 2.06 12.50
C ALA A 373 7.74 3.36 13.29
N ALA A 374 8.11 4.52 12.74
CA ALA A 374 7.88 5.81 13.38
C ALA A 374 6.38 6.15 13.45
N GLY A 375 5.63 5.90 12.36
CA GLY A 375 4.18 6.06 12.34
C GLY A 375 3.49 5.17 13.39
N PHE A 376 3.91 3.91 13.50
CA PHE A 376 3.39 3.01 14.54
C PHE A 376 3.77 3.47 15.96
N MET A 377 5.04 3.82 16.20
CA MET A 377 5.50 4.34 17.49
C MET A 377 4.73 5.61 17.91
N ARG A 378 4.41 6.49 16.95
CA ARG A 378 3.58 7.68 17.23
C ARG A 378 2.20 7.30 17.75
N HIS A 379 1.61 6.21 17.28
CA HIS A 379 0.34 5.72 17.80
C HIS A 379 0.45 5.29 19.26
N LEU A 380 1.54 4.59 19.60
CA LEU A 380 1.83 4.17 20.98
C LEU A 380 2.07 5.35 21.95
N ALA A 381 2.46 6.52 21.44
CA ALA A 381 2.68 7.74 22.22
C ALA A 381 1.40 8.58 22.47
N PHE A 382 0.25 8.22 21.89
CA PHE A 382 -1.01 8.94 22.14
C PHE A 382 -1.48 8.84 23.61
N PRO A 383 -1.58 7.64 24.21
CA PRO A 383 -2.01 7.50 25.60
C PRO A 383 -1.04 8.21 26.55
N GLU A 384 -1.56 9.03 27.47
CA GLU A 384 -0.70 9.79 28.38
C GLU A 384 0.16 8.88 29.27
N VAL A 385 -0.40 7.74 29.69
CA VAL A 385 0.25 6.75 30.54
C VAL A 385 1.49 6.11 29.89
N ASN A 386 1.52 6.01 28.55
CA ASN A 386 2.65 5.44 27.84
C ASN A 386 3.84 6.39 27.78
N ARG A 387 3.63 7.71 27.86
CA ARG A 387 4.64 8.72 27.52
C ARG A 387 5.89 8.63 28.40
N SER A 388 5.73 8.42 29.70
CA SER A 388 6.87 8.25 30.61
C SER A 388 7.64 6.96 30.30
N ILE A 389 6.93 5.84 30.11
CA ILE A 389 7.52 4.53 29.80
C ILE A 389 8.35 4.62 28.51
N LEU A 390 7.79 5.24 27.46
CA LEU A 390 8.47 5.42 26.18
C LEU A 390 9.68 6.36 26.29
N GLY A 391 9.57 7.44 27.09
CA GLY A 391 10.68 8.37 27.34
C GLY A 391 11.83 7.74 28.12
N GLU A 392 11.52 6.91 29.12
CA GLU A 392 12.48 6.12 29.90
C GLU A 392 13.15 5.02 29.06
N ALA A 393 12.42 4.44 28.10
CA ALA A 393 12.95 3.44 27.17
C ALA A 393 13.94 4.00 26.12
N GLY A 394 14.22 5.31 26.12
CA GLY A 394 15.19 5.95 25.23
C GLY A 394 14.61 6.49 23.91
N LEU A 395 13.28 6.64 23.80
CA LEU A 395 12.65 7.10 22.57
C LEU A 395 12.98 8.58 22.26
N ILE A 396 13.19 9.42 23.28
CA ILE A 396 13.53 10.85 23.09
C ILE A 396 14.90 10.99 22.41
N GLU A 397 15.87 10.20 22.84
CA GLU A 397 17.22 10.13 22.27
C GLU A 397 17.16 9.58 20.85
N THR A 398 16.36 8.53 20.63
CA THR A 398 16.13 7.95 19.31
C THR A 398 15.53 8.98 18.34
N CYS A 399 14.51 9.74 18.76
CA CYS A 399 13.96 10.86 17.98
C CYS A 399 15.02 11.92 17.67
N SER A 400 15.90 12.23 18.64
CA SER A 400 16.98 13.21 18.47
C SER A 400 17.95 12.81 17.36
N HIS A 401 18.30 11.53 17.26
CA HIS A 401 19.08 11.01 16.14
C HIS A 401 18.32 11.13 14.80
N LEU A 402 17.04 10.76 14.78
CA LEU A 402 16.21 10.79 13.58
C LEU A 402 15.97 12.21 13.02
N PHE A 403 16.07 13.26 13.83
CA PHE A 403 16.00 14.64 13.32
C PHE A 403 17.08 14.96 12.28
N THR A 404 18.20 14.24 12.32
CA THR A 404 19.32 14.38 11.37
C THR A 404 19.18 13.51 10.12
N ASN A 405 18.13 12.70 10.02
CA ASN A 405 17.86 11.90 8.83
C ASN A 405 17.68 12.81 7.59
N LYS A 406 18.06 12.32 6.40
CA LYS A 406 17.92 13.09 5.16
C LYS A 406 16.49 13.13 4.63
N ASP A 407 15.69 12.11 4.95
CA ASP A 407 14.31 12.02 4.50
C ASP A 407 13.39 12.92 5.36
N PRO A 408 12.67 13.86 4.74
CA PRO A 408 11.82 14.80 5.48
C PRO A 408 10.61 14.11 6.15
N SER A 409 10.12 12.99 5.61
CA SER A 409 9.00 12.24 6.15
C SER A 409 9.38 11.54 7.45
N VAL A 410 10.55 10.90 7.50
CA VAL A 410 11.09 10.28 8.73
C VAL A 410 11.35 11.34 9.81
N ARG A 411 11.97 12.48 9.45
CA ARG A 411 12.17 13.60 10.40
C ARG A 411 10.84 14.11 10.95
N GLY A 412 9.84 14.23 10.09
CA GLY A 412 8.49 14.68 10.42
C GLY A 412 7.81 13.78 11.45
N GLU A 413 7.84 12.47 11.23
CA GLU A 413 7.28 11.50 12.17
C GLU A 413 8.04 11.52 13.51
N ALA A 414 9.37 11.58 13.50
CA ALA A 414 10.16 11.72 14.72
C ALA A 414 9.79 12.98 15.52
N ALA A 415 9.59 14.12 14.83
CA ALA A 415 9.18 15.37 15.47
C ALA A 415 7.77 15.27 16.09
N ALA A 416 6.85 14.62 15.39
CA ALA A 416 5.50 14.38 15.88
C ALA A 416 5.47 13.42 17.08
N ILE A 417 6.31 12.38 17.10
CA ILE A 417 6.49 11.50 18.26
C ILE A 417 6.96 12.32 19.47
N LEU A 418 8.02 13.11 19.32
CA LEU A 418 8.56 13.91 20.42
C LEU A 418 7.52 14.89 20.97
N CYS A 419 6.78 15.58 20.10
CA CYS A 419 5.68 16.46 20.50
C CYS A 419 4.64 15.72 21.37
N LYS A 420 4.32 14.46 21.04
CA LYS A 420 3.39 13.64 21.83
C LYS A 420 3.98 13.21 23.16
N LEU A 421 5.23 12.76 23.21
CA LEU A 421 5.89 12.34 24.45
C LEU A 421 5.95 13.44 25.51
N ILE A 422 6.15 14.68 25.09
CA ILE A 422 6.31 15.84 25.97
C ILE A 422 4.96 16.43 26.40
N SER A 423 3.91 16.25 25.60
CA SER A 423 2.59 16.79 25.91
C SER A 423 2.12 16.27 27.27
N ASN A 424 1.77 17.19 28.18
CA ASN A 424 1.32 16.88 29.54
C ASN A 424 2.23 15.91 30.33
N ASN A 425 3.53 15.88 30.06
CA ASN A 425 4.45 14.97 30.73
C ASN A 425 5.69 15.72 31.23
N PHE A 426 5.72 16.05 32.52
CA PHE A 426 6.81 16.84 33.10
C PHE A 426 8.17 16.14 33.04
N LEU A 427 8.23 14.84 33.32
CA LEU A 427 9.48 14.08 33.29
C LEU A 427 10.16 14.16 31.90
N ASN A 428 9.38 14.00 30.84
CA ASN A 428 9.88 14.14 29.47
C ASN A 428 10.23 15.60 29.12
N ILE A 429 9.49 16.59 29.63
CA ILE A 429 9.83 18.00 29.49
C ILE A 429 11.18 18.30 30.15
N GLU A 430 11.35 17.86 31.40
CA GLU A 430 12.56 18.06 32.20
C GLU A 430 13.77 17.45 31.49
N LYS A 431 13.63 16.20 31.03
CA LYS A 431 14.63 15.49 30.23
C LYS A 431 15.05 16.31 29.00
N VAL A 432 14.10 16.80 28.21
CA VAL A 432 14.39 17.58 27.00
C VAL A 432 15.08 18.91 27.32
N VAL A 433 14.70 19.57 28.42
CA VAL A 433 15.24 20.87 28.81
C VAL A 433 16.66 20.77 29.38
N TYR A 434 16.94 19.76 30.20
CA TYR A 434 18.19 19.67 30.95
C TYR A 434 19.22 18.67 30.40
N GLU A 435 18.78 17.57 29.79
CA GLU A 435 19.73 16.56 29.33
C GLU A 435 20.52 17.04 28.12
N SER A 436 21.80 16.62 28.09
CA SER A 436 22.68 16.89 26.96
C SER A 436 22.21 16.14 25.73
N ILE A 437 22.55 16.66 24.56
CA ILE A 437 22.30 15.94 23.31
C ILE A 437 22.93 14.52 23.36
N PRO A 438 22.27 13.50 22.79
CA PRO A 438 22.83 12.16 22.71
C PRO A 438 24.20 12.11 22.04
N GLU A 439 25.02 11.15 22.46
CA GLU A 439 26.35 10.93 21.89
C GLU A 439 26.29 10.69 20.38
N GLY A 440 27.25 11.21 19.62
CA GLY A 440 27.30 11.04 18.16
C GLY A 440 26.44 12.03 17.37
N ILE A 441 25.63 12.88 18.01
CA ILE A 441 24.98 14.01 17.36
C ILE A 441 25.90 15.23 17.42
N VAL A 442 26.20 15.81 16.26
CA VAL A 442 26.91 17.09 16.18
C VAL A 442 25.88 18.22 16.25
N PRO A 443 25.96 19.13 17.24
CA PRO A 443 25.02 20.23 17.35
C PRO A 443 25.11 21.13 16.11
N ALA A 444 23.97 21.39 15.48
CA ALA A 444 23.90 22.29 14.35
C ALA A 444 24.13 23.74 14.82
N GLN A 445 24.87 24.51 14.03
CA GLN A 445 25.15 25.91 14.34
C GLN A 445 24.05 26.82 13.76
N ILE A 446 23.68 27.86 14.51
CA ILE A 446 22.79 28.91 14.02
C ILE A 446 23.67 30.10 13.66
N ALA A 447 23.52 30.61 12.42
CA ALA A 447 24.33 31.73 11.94
C ALA A 447 24.23 32.94 12.89
N GLY A 448 25.38 33.45 13.32
CA GLY A 448 25.49 34.60 14.22
C GLY A 448 25.14 34.32 15.69
N ILE A 449 24.96 33.05 16.09
CA ILE A 449 24.64 32.67 17.46
C ILE A 449 25.64 31.61 17.92
N GLU A 450 26.34 31.88 19.02
CA GLU A 450 27.29 30.95 19.61
C GLU A 450 26.56 29.72 20.18
N ALA A 451 27.10 28.53 19.90
CA ALA A 451 26.54 27.30 20.43
C ALA A 451 26.79 27.21 21.95
N PRO A 452 25.83 26.69 22.75
CA PRO A 452 26.06 26.45 24.16
C PRO A 452 27.25 25.51 24.39
N VAL A 453 28.00 25.73 25.47
CA VAL A 453 29.11 24.84 25.89
C VAL A 453 28.60 23.42 26.15
N HIS A 454 27.40 23.30 26.72
CA HIS A 454 26.70 22.04 26.97
C HIS A 454 25.36 22.07 26.24
N PRO A 455 25.31 21.70 24.95
CA PRO A 455 24.08 21.72 24.17
C PRO A 455 23.12 20.65 24.68
N THR A 456 21.89 21.06 24.98
CA THR A 456 20.81 20.18 25.44
C THR A 456 19.96 19.65 24.29
N ILE A 457 19.11 18.67 24.58
CA ILE A 457 18.12 18.15 23.61
C ILE A 457 17.22 19.29 23.11
N LEU A 458 16.82 20.22 23.97
CA LEU A 458 16.06 21.41 23.58
C LEU A 458 16.83 22.31 22.59
N TYR A 459 18.14 22.51 22.78
CA TYR A 459 18.95 23.25 21.79
C TYR A 459 18.97 22.53 20.44
N HIS A 460 19.16 21.21 20.44
CA HIS A 460 19.09 20.41 19.21
C HIS A 460 17.73 20.56 18.52
N LEU A 461 16.63 20.44 19.27
CA LEU A 461 15.27 20.67 18.78
C LEU A 461 15.13 22.04 18.10
N VAL A 462 15.58 23.11 18.75
CA VAL A 462 15.55 24.47 18.18
C VAL A 462 16.33 24.52 16.87
N THR A 463 17.55 24.00 16.84
CA THR A 463 18.38 24.03 15.62
C THR A 463 17.76 23.23 14.48
N GLN A 464 17.14 22.07 14.78
CA GLN A 464 16.50 21.22 13.79
C GLN A 464 15.17 21.79 13.28
N ALA A 465 14.41 22.52 14.11
CA ALA A 465 13.25 23.28 13.67
C ALA A 465 13.63 24.40 12.69
N LEU A 466 14.87 24.89 12.79
CA LEU A 466 15.40 25.94 11.92
C LEU A 466 16.11 25.40 10.67
N ALA A 467 16.48 24.12 10.67
CA ALA A 467 17.18 23.49 9.56
C ALA A 467 16.28 23.42 8.30
N PRO A 468 16.86 23.56 7.09
CA PRO A 468 16.13 23.32 5.85
C PRO A 468 15.52 21.91 5.81
N SER A 469 14.38 21.79 5.15
CA SER A 469 13.74 20.51 4.86
C SER A 469 13.43 20.44 3.37
N ALA A 470 13.67 19.28 2.77
CA ALA A 470 13.16 18.99 1.43
C ALA A 470 11.61 18.99 1.45
N PRO A 471 10.96 19.19 0.30
CA PRO A 471 9.50 19.08 0.18
C PRO A 471 9.00 17.70 0.63
N LEU A 472 7.81 17.66 1.23
CA LEU A 472 7.12 16.42 1.55
C LEU A 472 6.30 15.95 0.33
N PRO A 473 6.15 14.62 0.12
CA PRO A 473 5.28 14.05 -0.92
C PRO A 473 3.81 14.48 -0.81
N SER A 474 3.31 14.73 0.41
CA SER A 474 1.93 15.10 0.66
C SER A 474 1.82 16.09 1.83
N THR A 475 0.85 17.01 1.75
CA THR A 475 0.53 17.98 2.81
C THR A 475 -0.09 17.33 4.05
N ALA A 476 -0.55 16.07 3.95
CA ALA A 476 -1.03 15.28 5.08
C ALA A 476 0.11 14.79 6.00
N MET A 477 1.35 14.72 5.46
CA MET A 477 2.51 14.26 6.20
C MET A 477 2.99 15.30 7.23
N LYS A 478 3.70 14.82 8.25
CA LYS A 478 4.18 15.68 9.34
C LYS A 478 5.35 16.53 8.88
N ASN A 479 5.19 17.85 8.99
CA ASN A 479 6.27 18.79 8.68
C ASN A 479 7.20 18.94 9.90
N PRO A 480 8.50 18.61 9.80
CA PRO A 480 9.40 18.63 10.95
C PRO A 480 9.51 20.02 11.60
N MET A 481 9.55 21.10 10.81
CA MET A 481 9.61 22.46 11.36
C MET A 481 8.35 22.79 12.16
N ILE A 482 7.18 22.41 11.66
CA ILE A 482 5.90 22.67 12.34
C ILE A 482 5.80 21.85 13.64
N GLU A 483 6.09 20.55 13.58
CA GLU A 483 5.96 19.67 14.73
C GLU A 483 7.01 19.95 15.83
N LEU A 484 8.24 20.34 15.47
CA LEU A 484 9.23 20.78 16.46
C LEU A 484 8.84 22.13 17.09
N GLY A 485 8.29 23.06 16.31
CA GLY A 485 7.72 24.30 16.86
C GLY A 485 6.55 24.03 17.83
N ARG A 486 5.65 23.10 17.46
CA ARG A 486 4.57 22.62 18.34
C ARG A 486 5.08 21.97 19.61
N THR A 487 6.22 21.30 19.55
CA THR A 487 6.86 20.71 20.72
C THR A 487 7.25 21.79 21.74
N ILE A 488 7.85 22.90 21.29
CA ILE A 488 8.17 24.05 22.16
C ILE A 488 6.90 24.63 22.78
N ILE A 489 5.81 24.72 22.01
CA ILE A 489 4.50 25.19 22.51
C ILE A 489 3.93 24.23 23.55
N ALA A 490 4.06 22.92 23.37
CA ALA A 490 3.61 21.92 24.33
C ALA A 490 4.36 22.06 25.67
N ILE A 491 5.68 22.28 25.63
CA ILE A 491 6.49 22.59 26.82
C ILE A 491 5.94 23.86 27.51
N LEU A 492 5.80 24.96 26.76
CA LEU A 492 5.31 26.24 27.31
C LEU A 492 3.91 26.12 27.91
N ARG A 493 3.00 25.39 27.25
CA ARG A 493 1.63 25.15 27.73
C ARG A 493 1.64 24.46 29.08
N TYR A 494 2.53 23.48 29.30
CA TYR A 494 2.67 22.81 30.58
C TYR A 494 3.26 23.73 31.65
N LEU A 495 4.39 24.38 31.33
CA LEU A 495 5.13 25.22 32.27
C LEU A 495 4.40 26.51 32.68
N ARG A 496 3.31 26.88 32.00
CA ARG A 496 2.49 28.06 32.32
C ARG A 496 1.10 27.70 32.88
N GLN A 497 0.87 26.44 33.25
CA GLN A 497 -0.40 26.06 33.87
C GLN A 497 -0.52 26.66 35.28
N PRO A 498 -1.70 27.17 35.69
CA PRO A 498 -1.89 27.81 37.00
C PRO A 498 -1.78 26.88 38.22
N LYS A 499 -1.67 25.57 38.01
CA LYS A 499 -1.75 24.52 39.05
C LYS A 499 -0.70 23.41 38.87
N ALA A 500 0.53 23.75 38.51
CA ALA A 500 1.58 22.75 38.50
C ALA A 500 2.04 22.45 39.95
N GLU A 501 2.15 21.17 40.30
CA GLU A 501 2.59 20.70 41.62
C GLU A 501 4.14 20.66 41.72
N GLU A 502 4.85 20.94 40.63
CA GLU A 502 6.30 20.73 40.45
C GLU A 502 7.08 22.05 40.23
N ASP A 503 8.42 22.01 40.19
CA ASP A 503 9.32 23.17 39.99
C ASP A 503 9.34 23.69 38.53
N ILE A 504 8.15 23.97 37.99
CA ILE A 504 7.94 24.43 36.61
C ILE A 504 8.67 25.75 36.29
N ASP A 505 8.90 26.59 37.30
CA ASP A 505 9.54 27.88 37.11
C ASP A 505 11.06 27.75 36.95
N ALA A 506 11.72 26.79 37.63
CA ALA A 506 13.13 26.52 37.36
C ALA A 506 13.34 25.96 35.95
N VAL A 507 12.47 25.04 35.52
CA VAL A 507 12.50 24.47 34.16
C VAL A 507 12.30 25.56 33.11
N ALA A 508 11.30 26.44 33.29
CA ALA A 508 11.04 27.54 32.37
C ALA A 508 12.22 28.52 32.29
N ARG A 509 12.81 28.91 33.42
CA ARG A 509 14.01 29.76 33.44
C ARG A 509 15.19 29.09 32.74
N HIS A 510 15.34 27.77 32.82
CA HIS A 510 16.38 27.05 32.09
C HIS A 510 16.10 27.01 30.59
N MET A 511 14.86 26.71 30.21
CA MET A 511 14.38 26.72 28.82
C MET A 511 14.72 28.05 28.12
N PHE A 512 14.46 29.19 28.77
CA PHE A 512 14.72 30.52 28.18
C PHE A 512 16.19 30.88 28.01
N LYS A 513 17.12 30.13 28.64
CA LYS A 513 18.57 30.27 28.38
C LYS A 513 18.99 29.62 27.06
N THR A 514 18.12 28.80 26.45
CA THR A 514 18.42 28.16 25.16
C THR A 514 18.48 29.20 24.05
N PRO A 515 19.61 29.32 23.32
CA PRO A 515 19.73 30.31 22.25
C PRO A 515 18.67 30.14 21.16
N ALA A 516 18.13 31.26 20.68
CA ALA A 516 17.11 31.32 19.62
C ALA A 516 15.81 30.56 19.90
N ILE A 517 15.47 30.27 21.16
CA ILE A 517 14.26 29.49 21.52
C ILE A 517 12.94 30.09 20.98
N ALA A 518 12.87 31.41 20.78
CA ALA A 518 11.70 32.09 20.20
C ALA A 518 11.60 31.94 18.66
N ARG A 519 12.72 31.67 17.97
CA ARG A 519 12.79 31.70 16.49
C ARG A 519 11.94 30.62 15.81
N PRO A 520 11.88 29.36 16.28
CA PRO A 520 10.94 28.38 15.73
C PRO A 520 9.48 28.86 15.83
N LEU A 521 9.10 29.52 16.92
CA LEU A 521 7.74 30.06 17.09
C LEU A 521 7.48 31.23 16.15
N ALA A 522 8.45 32.13 15.98
CA ALA A 522 8.37 33.19 14.98
C ALA A 522 8.18 32.63 13.55
N ARG A 523 8.90 31.56 13.19
CA ARG A 523 8.70 30.87 11.90
C ARG A 523 7.30 30.27 11.73
N LEU A 524 6.69 29.78 12.81
CA LEU A 524 5.29 29.35 12.79
C LEU A 524 4.36 30.54 12.49
N VAL A 525 4.57 31.69 13.15
CA VAL A 525 3.77 32.91 12.89
C VAL A 525 3.85 33.34 11.43
N ARG A 526 5.00 33.14 10.78
CA ARG A 526 5.21 33.48 9.36
C ARG A 526 4.51 32.52 8.39
N GLN A 527 3.85 31.45 8.86
CA GLN A 527 3.15 30.51 7.99
C GLN A 527 1.88 31.11 7.39
N ARG A 528 1.85 31.21 6.05
CA ARG A 528 0.68 31.68 5.29
C ARG A 528 -0.30 30.56 4.94
N PHE A 529 0.22 29.36 4.65
CA PHE A 529 -0.59 28.21 4.22
C PHE A 529 -1.11 27.34 5.37
N TYR A 530 -0.52 27.45 6.57
CA TYR A 530 -0.89 26.66 7.75
C TYR A 530 -1.42 27.56 8.85
N ALA A 531 -2.69 27.96 8.73
CA ALA A 531 -3.32 28.91 9.66
C ALA A 531 -3.30 28.43 11.12
N ASP A 532 -3.55 27.15 11.36
CA ASP A 532 -3.50 26.58 12.72
C ASP A 532 -2.08 26.66 13.31
N ALA A 533 -1.06 26.31 12.53
CA ALA A 533 0.34 26.38 12.97
C ALA A 533 0.74 27.82 13.31
N ARG A 534 0.29 28.79 12.51
CA ARG A 534 0.47 30.23 12.79
C ARG A 534 -0.18 30.63 14.12
N SER A 535 -1.44 30.26 14.33
CA SER A 535 -2.18 30.58 15.55
C SER A 535 -1.49 30.00 16.79
N GLU A 536 -1.00 28.77 16.68
CA GLU A 536 -0.21 28.11 17.71
C GLU A 536 1.13 28.81 17.96
N GLY A 537 1.80 29.29 16.91
CA GLY A 537 3.01 30.12 17.02
C GLY A 537 2.76 31.41 17.81
N LEU A 538 1.68 32.12 17.52
CA LEU A 538 1.26 33.32 18.27
C LEU A 538 1.00 33.01 19.74
N LEU A 539 0.28 31.91 20.02
CA LEU A 539 0.07 31.43 21.38
C LEU A 539 1.41 31.14 22.08
N GLY A 540 2.34 30.46 21.41
CA GLY A 540 3.66 30.15 21.96
C GLY A 540 4.44 31.40 22.36
N LEU A 541 4.55 32.39 21.47
CA LEU A 541 5.18 33.67 21.79
C LEU A 541 4.46 34.38 22.94
N GLY A 542 3.13 34.33 22.97
CA GLY A 542 2.31 34.88 24.05
C GLY A 542 2.59 34.23 25.41
N LEU A 543 2.71 32.90 25.46
CA LEU A 543 3.07 32.14 26.66
C LEU A 543 4.48 32.47 27.16
N MET A 544 5.44 32.68 26.25
CA MET A 544 6.78 33.15 26.63
C MET A 544 6.72 34.55 27.27
N ALA A 545 5.96 35.46 26.67
CA ALA A 545 5.85 36.85 27.10
C ALA A 545 5.16 37.06 28.46
N GLN A 546 4.60 36.00 29.07
CA GLN A 546 4.04 36.05 30.42
C GLN A 546 5.09 36.08 31.53
N SER A 547 6.37 35.86 31.20
CA SER A 547 7.51 35.96 32.12
C SER A 547 8.51 37.01 31.63
N HIS A 548 9.35 37.53 32.53
CA HIS A 548 10.38 38.51 32.15
C HIS A 548 11.42 37.91 31.20
N GLU A 549 11.98 36.77 31.55
CA GLU A 549 13.00 36.07 30.76
C GLU A 549 12.46 35.65 29.39
N GLY A 550 11.25 35.09 29.34
CA GLY A 550 10.61 34.71 28.08
C GLY A 550 10.28 35.93 27.21
N ALA A 551 9.81 37.03 27.79
CA ALA A 551 9.55 38.28 27.05
C ALA A 551 10.84 38.85 26.44
N ILE A 552 11.98 38.76 27.13
CA ILE A 552 13.30 39.15 26.58
C ILE A 552 13.59 38.34 25.32
N CYS A 553 13.44 37.01 25.34
CA CYS A 553 13.67 36.16 24.17
C CYS A 553 12.80 36.56 22.97
N VAL A 554 11.53 36.91 23.21
CA VAL A 554 10.61 37.35 22.14
C VAL A 554 11.01 38.72 21.59
N VAL A 555 11.40 39.67 22.44
CA VAL A 555 11.88 40.99 22.01
C VAL A 555 13.12 40.87 21.15
N GLU A 556 14.10 40.05 21.55
CA GLU A 556 15.32 39.83 20.75
C GLU A 556 14.99 39.20 19.39
N GLU A 557 14.01 38.30 19.31
CA GLU A 557 13.62 37.74 18.02
C GLU A 557 12.86 38.76 17.14
N ILE A 558 12.04 39.64 17.71
CA ILE A 558 11.41 40.74 16.93
C ILE A 558 12.47 41.69 16.36
N LYS A 559 13.56 41.93 17.10
CA LYS A 559 14.69 42.73 16.59
C LYS A 559 15.42 42.01 15.45
N ALA A 560 15.56 40.68 15.54
CA ALA A 560 16.24 39.87 14.54
C ALA A 560 15.41 39.63 13.27
N ASP A 561 14.08 39.48 13.39
CA ASP A 561 13.12 39.33 12.30
C ASP A 561 12.26 40.60 12.15
N HIS A 562 12.76 41.55 11.36
CA HIS A 562 12.07 42.82 11.09
C HIS A 562 10.67 42.67 10.48
N GLY A 563 10.34 41.49 9.92
CA GLY A 563 9.02 41.21 9.34
C GLY A 563 8.03 40.56 10.29
N LEU A 564 8.44 40.21 11.52
CA LEU A 564 7.62 39.47 12.47
C LEU A 564 6.46 40.33 13.00
N LEU A 565 6.74 41.56 13.45
CA LEU A 565 5.70 42.43 14.02
C LEU A 565 4.64 42.81 12.99
N GLU A 566 5.06 43.07 11.75
CA GLU A 566 4.13 43.33 10.64
C GLU A 566 3.29 42.10 10.28
N ALA A 567 3.87 40.89 10.32
CA ALA A 567 3.09 39.67 10.13
C ALA A 567 2.04 39.48 11.25
N ILE A 568 2.42 39.71 12.52
CA ILE A 568 1.48 39.66 13.64
C ILE A 568 0.33 40.65 13.41
N LYS A 569 0.64 41.87 12.94
CA LYS A 569 -0.37 42.88 12.60
C LYS A 569 -1.27 42.42 11.46
N GLU A 570 -0.71 41.96 10.34
CA GLU A 570 -1.43 41.46 9.16
C GLU A 570 -2.49 40.43 9.59
N PHE A 571 -2.06 39.38 10.31
CA PHE A 571 -2.94 38.29 10.70
C PHE A 571 -3.93 38.63 11.81
N ALA A 572 -3.57 39.55 12.72
CA ALA A 572 -4.50 40.00 13.75
C ALA A 572 -5.61 40.93 13.21
N VAL A 573 -5.38 41.61 12.08
CA VAL A 573 -6.29 42.62 11.49
C VAL A 573 -7.17 42.07 10.36
N GLU A 574 -6.85 40.94 9.74
CA GLU A 574 -7.63 40.29 8.65
C GLU A 574 -9.12 39.95 8.98
N GLN A 575 -9.61 40.29 10.17
CA GLN A 575 -10.97 40.06 10.70
C GLN A 575 -12.16 40.61 9.88
N LYS A 576 -12.01 41.45 8.84
CA LYS A 576 -13.16 42.19 8.25
C LYS A 576 -13.43 42.03 6.75
N GLY A 577 -12.75 41.13 6.03
CA GLY A 577 -12.86 41.04 4.57
C GLY A 577 -13.78 39.95 3.99
N GLY A 578 -14.14 38.90 4.75
CA GLY A 578 -14.82 37.72 4.21
C GLY A 578 -16.10 37.38 4.98
N GLN A 579 -17.19 37.11 4.25
CA GLN A 579 -18.52 36.80 4.79
C GLN A 579 -18.65 35.40 5.43
N GLU A 580 -17.56 34.75 5.80
CA GLU A 580 -17.58 33.51 6.56
C GLU A 580 -16.75 33.65 7.84
N SER A 581 -17.40 33.39 8.97
CA SER A 581 -16.83 33.35 10.31
C SER A 581 -15.72 32.30 10.41
N ASN A 582 -14.48 32.67 10.08
CA ASN A 582 -13.31 31.84 10.34
C ASN A 582 -12.93 31.92 11.82
N ALA A 583 -13.28 30.88 12.60
CA ALA A 583 -12.95 30.75 14.02
C ALA A 583 -11.45 30.93 14.31
N THR A 584 -10.58 30.62 13.35
CA THR A 584 -9.12 30.77 13.43
C THR A 584 -8.67 32.24 13.42
N ALA A 585 -9.34 33.12 12.68
CA ALA A 585 -9.03 34.56 12.66
C ALA A 585 -9.34 35.24 14.01
N GLY A 586 -10.35 34.75 14.73
CA GLY A 586 -10.64 35.19 16.11
C GLY A 586 -9.55 34.76 17.10
N ARG A 587 -8.98 33.56 16.92
CA ARG A 587 -7.89 33.05 17.77
C ARG A 587 -6.58 33.81 17.54
N ASP A 588 -6.24 34.11 16.28
CA ASP A 588 -5.03 34.87 15.93
C ASP A 588 -5.03 36.24 16.60
N TYR A 589 -6.16 36.95 16.55
CA TYR A 589 -6.35 38.22 17.25
C TYR A 589 -6.18 38.08 18.78
N GLN A 590 -6.86 37.10 19.41
CA GLN A 590 -6.77 36.89 20.85
C GLN A 590 -5.34 36.59 21.29
N ASN A 591 -4.64 35.71 20.58
CA ASN A 591 -3.26 35.34 20.86
C ASN A 591 -2.32 36.55 20.66
N ALA A 592 -2.53 37.38 19.63
CA ALA A 592 -1.77 38.60 19.42
C ALA A 592 -1.97 39.62 20.55
N VAL A 593 -3.20 39.81 21.04
CA VAL A 593 -3.48 40.70 22.18
C VAL A 593 -2.77 40.22 23.45
N VAL A 594 -2.83 38.91 23.74
CA VAL A 594 -2.13 38.30 24.90
C VAL A 594 -0.62 38.52 24.79
N LEU A 595 -0.04 38.28 23.61
CA LEU A 595 1.38 38.52 23.35
C LEU A 595 1.76 39.99 23.59
N LEU A 596 1.05 40.94 22.97
CA LEU A 596 1.38 42.36 23.10
C LEU A 596 1.25 42.85 24.54
N HIS A 597 0.22 42.38 25.27
CA HIS A 597 0.09 42.67 26.69
C HIS A 597 1.24 42.11 27.53
N GLY A 598 1.66 40.87 27.25
CA GLY A 598 2.83 40.26 27.88
C GLY A 598 4.11 41.06 27.63
N LEU A 599 4.36 41.47 26.38
CA LEU A 599 5.51 42.30 26.02
C LEU A 599 5.49 43.67 26.71
N ALA A 600 4.33 44.33 26.75
CA ALA A 600 4.15 45.61 27.42
C ALA A 600 4.32 45.54 28.95
N THR A 601 4.11 44.36 29.55
CA THR A 601 4.23 44.16 31.00
C THR A 601 5.64 43.70 31.39
N ASN A 602 6.18 42.73 30.66
CA ASN A 602 7.38 41.98 31.06
C ASN A 602 8.61 42.29 30.18
N GLY A 603 8.42 42.79 28.96
CA GLY A 603 9.49 43.03 27.97
C GLY A 603 10.02 44.46 27.92
N VAL A 604 9.44 45.40 28.67
CA VAL A 604 9.73 46.85 28.57
C VAL A 604 11.21 47.17 28.71
N GLY A 605 11.92 46.48 29.60
CA GLY A 605 13.35 46.71 29.84
C GLY A 605 14.27 46.27 28.69
N ALA A 606 13.79 45.40 27.79
CA ALA A 606 14.57 44.90 26.65
C ALA A 606 14.26 45.63 25.34
N MET A 607 13.15 46.37 25.26
CA MET A 607 12.76 47.11 24.05
C MET A 607 13.48 48.46 23.97
N ASP A 608 13.92 48.83 22.77
CA ASP A 608 14.28 50.21 22.50
C ASP A 608 13.02 51.10 22.35
N ALA A 609 13.20 52.42 22.31
CA ALA A 609 12.08 53.35 22.24
C ALA A 609 11.22 53.18 20.98
N SER A 610 11.83 52.76 19.86
CA SER A 610 11.12 52.56 18.59
C SER A 610 10.23 51.34 18.66
N LEU A 611 10.78 50.19 19.08
CA LEU A 611 10.05 48.94 19.22
C LEU A 611 8.93 49.05 20.26
N LYS A 612 9.21 49.70 21.39
CA LYS A 612 8.20 49.98 22.42
C LYS A 612 7.02 50.77 21.83
N SER A 613 7.29 51.83 21.08
CA SER A 613 6.24 52.61 20.42
C SER A 613 5.45 51.78 19.40
N SER A 614 6.12 50.89 18.63
CA SER A 614 5.45 50.02 17.66
C SER A 614 4.53 49.00 18.34
N VAL A 615 4.98 48.39 19.44
CA VAL A 615 4.18 47.43 20.23
C VAL A 615 2.97 48.13 20.86
N GLU A 616 3.16 49.29 21.49
CA GLU A 616 2.08 50.08 22.08
C GLU A 616 1.06 50.55 21.03
N SER A 617 1.54 51.00 19.86
CA SER A 617 0.68 51.40 18.74
C SER A 617 -0.16 50.23 18.23
N LEU A 618 0.46 49.05 18.02
CA LEU A 618 -0.26 47.86 17.56
C LEU A 618 -1.27 47.37 18.62
N GLN A 619 -0.90 47.39 19.90
CA GLN A 619 -1.80 47.05 20.99
C GLN A 619 -3.02 47.98 21.04
N ALA A 620 -2.80 49.29 20.86
CA ALA A 620 -3.89 50.28 20.81
C ALA A 620 -4.78 50.10 19.57
N GLU A 621 -4.19 49.77 18.42
CA GLU A 621 -4.92 49.46 17.18
C GLU A 621 -5.82 48.23 17.36
N LEU A 622 -5.27 47.12 17.88
CA LEU A 622 -6.06 45.91 18.12
C LEU A 622 -7.14 46.12 19.20
N SER A 623 -6.85 46.89 20.26
CA SER A 623 -7.84 47.20 21.30
C SER A 623 -9.04 48.00 20.78
N ARG A 624 -8.84 48.84 19.76
CA ARG A 624 -9.94 49.58 19.09
C ARG A 624 -10.82 48.70 18.21
N LEU A 625 -10.30 47.59 17.72
CA LEU A 625 -11.06 46.62 16.92
C LEU A 625 -12.03 45.78 17.76
N MET A 626 -11.89 45.79 19.09
CA MET A 626 -12.75 45.08 20.05
C MET A 626 -14.05 45.83 20.39
N ILE A 627 -14.22 47.07 19.91
CA ILE A 627 -15.38 47.95 20.17
C ILE A 627 -16.34 47.95 18.99
#